data_AF-A0A4V2AXU5-F1
#
_entry.id   AF-A0A4V2AXU5-F1
#
_cell.length_a   1.000
_cell.length_b   1.000
_cell.length_c   1.000
_cell.angle_alpha   90.00
_cell.angle_beta   90.00
_cell.angle_gamma   90.00
#
_symmetry.space_group_name_H-M   'P 1'
#
loop_
_entity.id
_entity.type
_entity.pdbx_description
1 polymer ?
#
loop_
_entity_poly.entity_id
_entity_poly.type
_entity_poly.pdbx_seq_one_letter_code
_entity_poly.pdbx_strand_id
1 'polypeptide(L)'
;MHRLIRIVSFVIILLGVVHVYFAFPVQMGEGTLWFIGAGMAIIFAGLLNMVALHRGGSRFTQGVAAAVNATTCGLFCFAIPILGEPQVYVGVTIFLITTIAFVVVLLRSKLSPP
;
A
#
# COMPACT_ATOMS: atom_id res chain seq x y z
N MET A 1 -16.98 -2.64 -1.53
CA MET A 1 -15.64 -2.46 -0.93
C MET A 1 -14.58 -3.36 -1.55
N HIS A 2 -14.78 -4.68 -1.64
CA HIS A 2 -13.74 -5.59 -2.17
C HIS A 2 -13.29 -5.29 -3.60
N ARG A 3 -14.21 -4.91 -4.52
CA ARG A 3 -13.84 -4.50 -5.88
C ARG A 3 -12.93 -3.26 -5.90
N LEU A 4 -13.26 -2.25 -5.09
CA LEU A 4 -12.43 -1.05 -4.94
C LEU A 4 -11.04 -1.40 -4.41
N ILE A 5 -10.96 -2.15 -3.29
CA ILE A 5 -9.67 -2.57 -2.73
C ILE A 5 -8.86 -3.32 -3.78
N ARG A 6 -9.47 -4.24 -4.55
CA ARG A 6 -8.79 -4.96 -5.62
C ARG A 6 -8.20 -4.02 -6.68
N ILE A 7 -9.00 -3.08 -7.19
CA ILE A 7 -8.54 -2.11 -8.21
C ILE A 7 -7.38 -1.28 -7.66
N VAL A 8 -7.54 -0.70 -6.47
CA VAL A 8 -6.49 0.12 -5.84
C VAL A 8 -5.24 -0.71 -5.54
N SER A 9 -5.38 -1.99 -5.20
CA SER A 9 -4.24 -2.89 -4.97
C SER A 9 -3.44 -3.13 -6.26
N PHE A 10 -4.10 -3.28 -7.40
CA PHE A 10 -3.40 -3.35 -8.69
C PHE A 10 -2.66 -2.03 -8.99
N VAL A 11 -3.28 -0.89 -8.71
CA VAL A 11 -2.63 0.43 -8.88
C VAL A 11 -1.41 0.56 -7.96
N ILE A 12 -1.50 0.11 -6.71
CA ILE A 12 -0.38 0.08 -5.76
C ILE A 12 0.75 -0.79 -6.31
N ILE A 13 0.46 -2.01 -6.78
CA ILE A 13 1.48 -2.90 -7.36
C ILE A 13 2.16 -2.24 -8.56
N LEU A 14 1.38 -1.68 -9.50
CA LEU A 14 1.92 -1.01 -10.67
C LEU A 14 2.77 0.21 -10.29
N LEU A 15 2.35 1.00 -9.31
CA LEU A 15 3.13 2.12 -8.80
C LEU A 15 4.48 1.65 -8.24
N GLY A 16 4.49 0.57 -7.46
CA GLY A 16 5.72 0.01 -6.91
C GLY A 16 6.65 -0.52 -8.00
N VAL A 17 6.11 -1.14 -9.07
CA VAL A 17 6.91 -1.56 -10.23
C VAL A 17 7.52 -0.36 -10.95
N VAL A 18 6.74 0.68 -11.22
CA VAL A 18 7.23 1.92 -11.84
C VAL A 18 8.30 2.59 -10.96
N HIS A 19 8.10 2.57 -9.64
CA HIS A 19 9.08 3.08 -8.68
C HIS A 19 10.39 2.26 -8.77
N VAL A 20 10.35 0.93 -8.65
CA VAL A 20 11.55 0.10 -8.80
C VAL A 20 12.24 0.34 -10.16
N TYR A 21 11.48 0.46 -11.25
CA TYR A 21 12.01 0.70 -12.59
C TYR A 21 12.82 2.00 -12.67
N PHE A 22 12.34 3.09 -12.06
CA PHE A 22 13.06 4.37 -12.03
C PHE A 22 14.31 4.39 -11.13
N ALA A 23 14.60 3.31 -10.39
CA ALA A 23 15.85 3.19 -9.66
C ALA A 23 17.06 2.86 -10.57
N PHE A 24 16.84 2.14 -11.66
CA PHE A 24 17.93 1.62 -12.52
C PHE A 24 18.62 2.60 -13.49
N PRO A 25 18.03 3.74 -13.92
CA PRO A 25 18.76 4.72 -14.72
C PRO A 25 19.73 5.59 -13.90
N VAL A 26 19.80 5.42 -12.57
CA VAL A 26 20.61 6.22 -11.66
C VAL A 26 21.81 5.41 -11.15
N GLN A 27 22.96 6.06 -10.95
CA GLN A 27 24.17 5.44 -10.41
C GLN A 27 23.85 4.61 -9.15
N MET A 28 24.47 3.43 -9.02
CA MET A 28 24.27 2.56 -7.86
C MET A 28 24.78 3.24 -6.59
N GLY A 29 23.87 3.58 -5.68
CA GLY A 29 24.16 4.22 -4.40
C GLY A 29 23.00 4.07 -3.41
N GLU A 30 23.12 4.73 -2.26
CA GLU A 30 22.13 4.65 -1.18
C GLU A 30 20.72 5.07 -1.64
N GLY A 31 20.62 6.11 -2.47
CA GLY A 31 19.37 6.56 -3.05
C GLY A 31 18.70 5.49 -3.91
N THR A 32 19.47 4.74 -4.70
CA THR A 32 18.99 3.63 -5.53
C THR A 32 18.48 2.48 -4.65
N LEU A 33 19.21 2.13 -3.58
CA LEU A 33 18.77 1.12 -2.63
C LEU A 33 17.47 1.52 -1.93
N TRP A 34 17.34 2.79 -1.53
CA TRP A 34 16.11 3.33 -0.95
C TRP A 34 14.94 3.25 -1.92
N PHE A 35 15.16 3.65 -3.18
CA PHE A 35 14.13 3.62 -4.23
C PHE A 35 13.66 2.18 -4.52
N ILE A 36 14.60 1.22 -4.64
CA ILE A 36 14.25 -0.19 -4.80
C ILE A 36 13.49 -0.71 -3.57
N GLY A 37 13.99 -0.43 -2.36
CA GLY A 37 13.39 -0.89 -1.11
C GLY A 37 11.96 -0.37 -0.92
N ALA A 38 11.75 0.93 -1.15
CA ALA A 38 10.42 1.55 -1.10
C ALA A 38 9.49 0.96 -2.17
N GLY A 39 9.97 0.78 -3.39
CA GLY A 39 9.19 0.19 -4.48
C GLY A 39 8.77 -1.25 -4.18
N MET A 40 9.68 -2.06 -3.63
CA MET A 40 9.38 -3.43 -3.18
C MET A 40 8.36 -3.44 -2.03
N ALA A 41 8.48 -2.54 -1.06
CA ALA A 41 7.51 -2.41 0.02
C ALA A 41 6.11 -2.06 -0.51
N ILE A 42 6.02 -1.17 -1.49
CA ILE A 42 4.77 -0.81 -2.17
C ILE A 42 4.18 -2.04 -2.89
N ILE A 43 4.98 -2.79 -3.65
CA ILE A 43 4.54 -4.02 -4.33
C ILE A 43 3.98 -5.03 -3.31
N PHE A 44 4.71 -5.29 -2.24
CA PHE A 44 4.29 -6.26 -1.23
C PHE A 44 3.05 -5.82 -0.47
N ALA A 45 2.88 -4.52 -0.20
CA ALA A 45 1.64 -4.02 0.38
C ALA A 45 0.43 -4.24 -0.54
N GLY A 46 0.58 -4.01 -1.84
CA GLY A 46 -0.48 -4.30 -2.82
C GLY A 46 -0.79 -5.79 -2.95
N LEU A 47 0.22 -6.67 -2.94
CA LEU A 47 0.02 -8.12 -2.94
C LEU A 47 -0.66 -8.60 -1.65
N LEU A 48 -0.26 -8.08 -0.49
CA LEU A 48 -0.90 -8.37 0.79
C LEU A 48 -2.38 -7.99 0.78
N ASN A 49 -2.74 -6.85 0.19
CA ASN A 49 -4.13 -6.46 0.03
C ASN A 49 -4.93 -7.48 -0.79
N MET A 50 -4.34 -8.02 -1.85
CA MET A 50 -4.96 -9.07 -2.67
C MET A 50 -5.15 -10.38 -1.90
N VAL A 51 -4.14 -10.77 -1.11
CA VAL A 51 -4.21 -11.95 -0.23
C VAL A 51 -5.29 -11.77 0.84
N ALA A 52 -5.39 -10.58 1.45
CA ALA A 52 -6.40 -10.27 2.46
C ALA A 52 -7.85 -10.32 1.92
N LEU A 53 -8.04 -10.18 0.61
CA LEU A 53 -9.33 -10.34 -0.06
C LEU A 53 -9.59 -11.76 -0.58
N HIS A 54 -8.56 -12.59 -0.73
CA HIS A 54 -8.71 -13.90 -1.36
C HIS A 54 -9.58 -14.82 -0.50
N ARG A 55 -10.62 -15.41 -1.11
CA ARG A 55 -11.57 -16.36 -0.49
C ARG A 55 -12.15 -15.89 0.87
N GLY A 56 -12.39 -14.58 1.02
CA GLY A 56 -12.92 -14.03 2.27
C GLY A 56 -11.88 -14.04 3.40
N GLY A 57 -10.65 -13.65 3.08
CA GLY A 57 -9.47 -13.72 3.95
C GLY A 57 -9.72 -13.36 5.41
N SER A 58 -8.99 -14.03 6.30
CA SER A 58 -9.22 -13.96 7.75
C SER A 58 -9.19 -12.51 8.27
N ARG A 59 -9.92 -12.26 9.37
CA ARG A 59 -9.88 -10.96 10.08
C ARG A 59 -8.46 -10.57 10.47
N PHE A 60 -7.61 -11.55 10.80
CA PHE A 60 -6.19 -11.32 11.07
C PHE A 60 -5.47 -10.77 9.83
N THR A 61 -5.60 -11.43 8.68
CA THR A 61 -4.96 -10.99 7.42
C THR A 61 -5.45 -9.61 6.98
N GLN A 62 -6.75 -9.34 7.13
CA GLN A 62 -7.33 -8.02 6.86
C GLN A 62 -6.83 -6.94 7.84
N GLY A 63 -6.65 -7.28 9.12
CA GLY A 63 -6.04 -6.42 10.12
C GLY A 63 -4.58 -6.08 9.80
N VAL A 64 -3.80 -7.09 9.40
CA VAL A 64 -2.41 -6.91 8.96
C VAL A 64 -2.35 -6.02 7.72
N ALA A 65 -3.22 -6.24 6.73
CA ALA A 65 -3.31 -5.36 5.57
C ALA A 65 -3.64 -3.91 5.98
N ALA A 66 -4.62 -3.69 6.86
CA ALA A 66 -4.95 -2.35 7.35
C ALA A 66 -3.75 -1.66 8.03
N ALA A 67 -3.04 -2.38 8.91
CA ALA A 67 -1.86 -1.88 9.60
C ALA A 67 -0.72 -1.54 8.64
N VAL A 68 -0.43 -2.41 7.66
CA VAL A 68 0.60 -2.16 6.65
C VAL A 68 0.25 -0.92 5.81
N ASN A 69 -0.98 -0.80 5.30
CA ASN A 69 -1.36 0.38 4.52
C ASN A 69 -1.29 1.68 5.37
N ALA A 70 -1.69 1.63 6.65
CA ALA A 70 -1.63 2.78 7.54
C ALA A 70 -0.18 3.20 7.81
N THR A 71 0.70 2.24 8.09
CA THR A 71 2.14 2.49 8.29
C THR A 71 2.77 3.06 7.02
N THR A 72 2.51 2.46 5.84
CA THR A 72 3.03 2.97 4.57
C THR A 72 2.49 4.38 4.26
N CYS A 73 1.22 4.65 4.53
CA CYS A 73 0.65 6.00 4.44
C CYS A 73 1.39 6.98 5.35
N GLY A 74 1.65 6.60 6.61
CA GLY A 74 2.40 7.41 7.56
C GLY A 74 3.83 7.70 7.09
N LEU A 75 4.51 6.70 6.51
CA LEU A 75 5.84 6.88 5.91
C LEU A 75 5.81 7.83 4.71
N PHE A 76 4.80 7.76 3.85
CA PHE A 76 4.61 8.73 2.78
C PHE A 76 4.38 10.15 3.32
N CYS A 77 3.54 10.31 4.35
CA CYS A 77 3.33 11.61 4.99
C CYS A 77 4.63 12.17 5.59
N PHE A 78 5.44 11.31 6.23
CA PHE A 78 6.75 11.68 6.76
C PHE A 78 7.74 12.09 5.66
N ALA A 79 7.63 11.49 4.47
CA ALA A 79 8.47 11.80 3.32
C ALA A 79 8.10 13.13 2.61
N ILE A 80 6.89 13.67 2.81
CA ILE A 80 6.43 14.92 2.18
C ILE A 80 7.42 16.08 2.39
N PRO A 81 7.82 16.47 3.63
CA PRO A 81 8.72 17.60 3.84
C PRO A 81 10.14 17.37 3.33
N ILE A 82 10.52 16.11 3.07
CA ILE A 82 11.88 15.74 2.62
C ILE A 82 11.96 15.76 1.09
N LEU A 83 10.96 15.16 0.43
CA LEU A 83 10.97 14.96 -1.02
C LEU A 83 10.08 15.94 -1.76
N GLY A 84 8.89 16.26 -1.24
CA GLY A 84 7.95 17.17 -1.90
C GLY A 84 7.45 16.74 -3.28
N GLU A 85 7.76 15.52 -3.73
CA GLU A 85 7.49 15.07 -5.09
C GLU A 85 6.04 14.58 -5.31
N PRO A 86 5.47 14.75 -6.52
CA PRO A 86 4.11 14.31 -6.84
C PRO A 86 3.81 12.85 -6.50
N GLN A 87 4.77 11.94 -6.69
CA GLN A 87 4.57 10.51 -6.36
C GLN A 87 4.30 10.27 -4.88
N VAL A 88 4.81 11.12 -3.98
CA VAL A 88 4.62 10.97 -2.53
C VAL A 88 3.16 11.24 -2.16
N TYR A 89 2.55 12.29 -2.73
CA TYR A 89 1.14 12.62 -2.51
C TYR A 89 0.19 11.59 -3.11
N VAL A 90 0.53 11.04 -4.28
CA VAL A 90 -0.19 9.90 -4.86
C VAL A 90 -0.13 8.70 -3.91
N GLY A 91 1.05 8.40 -3.37
CA GLY A 91 1.25 7.38 -2.34
C GLY A 91 0.35 7.58 -1.12
N VAL A 92 0.34 8.77 -0.51
CA VAL A 92 -0.55 9.09 0.63
C VAL A 92 -2.01 8.80 0.26
N THR A 93 -2.46 9.29 -0.89
CA THR A 93 -3.86 9.19 -1.29
C THR A 93 -4.30 7.73 -1.44
N ILE A 94 -3.54 6.92 -2.18
CA ILE A 94 -3.92 5.53 -2.43
C ILE A 94 -3.84 4.68 -1.15
N PHE A 95 -2.81 4.88 -0.32
CA PHE A 95 -2.63 4.12 0.91
C PHE A 95 -3.64 4.53 1.99
N LEU A 96 -4.06 5.79 2.04
CA LEU A 96 -5.15 6.25 2.90
C LEU A 96 -6.48 5.60 2.49
N ILE A 97 -6.78 5.59 1.18
CA ILE A 97 -8.00 4.95 0.64
C ILE A 97 -8.04 3.47 0.99
N THR A 98 -6.95 2.71 0.79
CA THR A 98 -6.92 1.29 1.16
C THR A 98 -7.00 1.07 2.66
N THR A 99 -6.35 1.90 3.47
CA THR A 99 -6.45 1.85 4.93
C THR A 99 -7.91 1.97 5.38
N ILE A 100 -8.60 3.03 4.93
CA ILE A 100 -10.01 3.26 5.27
C ILE A 100 -10.87 2.09 4.78
N ALA A 101 -10.64 1.62 3.56
CA ALA A 101 -11.41 0.53 2.99
C ALA A 101 -11.29 -0.78 3.81
N PHE A 102 -10.08 -1.14 4.25
CA PHE A 102 -9.89 -2.32 5.12
C PHE A 102 -10.47 -2.12 6.53
N VAL A 103 -10.34 -0.94 7.12
CA VAL A 103 -10.97 -0.62 8.41
C VAL A 103 -12.49 -0.80 8.32
N VAL A 104 -13.12 -0.28 7.26
CA VAL A 104 -14.56 -0.46 7.03
C VAL A 104 -14.94 -1.94 6.87
N VAL A 105 -14.15 -2.74 6.16
CA VAL A 105 -14.38 -4.20 6.03
C VAL A 105 -14.32 -4.88 7.40
N LEU A 106 -13.31 -4.58 8.21
CA LEU A 106 -13.15 -5.14 9.56
C LEU A 106 -14.31 -4.76 10.48
N LEU A 107 -14.74 -3.50 10.46
CA LEU A 107 -15.87 -3.04 11.28
C LEU A 107 -17.18 -3.74 10.89
N ARG A 108 -17.43 -3.94 9.58
CA ARG A 108 -18.61 -4.65 9.10
C ARG A 108 -18.58 -6.14 9.45
N SER A 109 -17.41 -6.78 9.41
CA SER A 109 -17.27 -8.19 9.80
C SER A 109 -17.58 -8.46 11.27
N LYS A 110 -17.46 -7.45 12.14
CA LYS A 110 -17.81 -7.54 13.57
C LYS A 110 -19.31 -7.47 13.82
N LEU A 111 -20.08 -6.87 12.91
CA LEU A 111 -21.52 -6.61 13.06
C LEU A 111 -22.41 -7.73 12.47
N SER A 112 -21.81 -8.73 11.81
CA SER A 112 -22.55 -9.88 11.29
C SER A 112 -22.57 -10.98 12.36
N PRO A 113 -23.75 -11.46 12.82
CA PRO A 113 -23.81 -12.60 13.74
C PRO A 113 -23.24 -13.86 13.06
N PRO A 114 -22.76 -14.84 13.86
CA PRO A 114 -22.18 -16.08 13.36
C PRO A 114 -23.17 -16.90 12.52
#